data_AF-A0A7X8CKX5-F1
#
_entry.id   AF-A0A7X8CKX5-F1
#
_cell.length_a   1.000
_cell.length_b   1.000
_cell.length_c   1.000
_cell.angle_alpha   90.00
_cell.angle_beta   90.00
_cell.angle_gamma   90.00
#
_symmetry.space_group_name_H-M   'P 1'
#
loop_
_entity.id
_entity.type
_entity.pdbx_description
1 polymer ?
#
loop_
_entity_poly.entity_id
_entity_poly.type
_entity_poly.pdbx_seq_one_letter_code
_entity_poly.pdbx_strand_id
1 'polypeptide(L)'
;MNQKIPQIQINQSNFSLIRVFLYVIMITGGVVLIFPIAWMVITALKGSESLAAYPPNLFPWPVVWRNFIDGLKILPFATFYKNSLFITISCMIGDVLTSALVAYGFSRFKFYGREIWFILVLSTMLLPLQVTIVPR
;
A
#
# COMPACT_ATOMS: atom_id res chain seq x y z
N MET A 1 -21.37 35.19 -40.12
CA MET A 1 -21.80 33.92 -39.49
C MET A 1 -21.05 33.79 -38.16
N ASN A 2 -21.50 34.52 -37.13
CA ASN A 2 -20.84 34.59 -35.82
C ASN A 2 -21.67 33.81 -34.80
N GLN A 3 -21.42 32.50 -34.69
CA GLN A 3 -21.99 31.68 -33.61
C GLN A 3 -21.17 31.93 -32.34
N LYS A 4 -21.81 32.55 -31.35
CA LYS A 4 -21.26 32.66 -29.99
C LYS A 4 -21.18 31.27 -29.38
N ILE A 5 -19.96 30.80 -29.12
CA ILE A 5 -19.71 29.57 -28.37
C ILE A 5 -20.29 29.75 -26.96
N PRO A 6 -21.10 28.80 -26.45
CA PRO A 6 -21.65 28.88 -25.10
C PRO A 6 -20.51 28.81 -24.07
N GLN A 7 -20.33 29.91 -23.33
CA GLN A 7 -19.41 29.99 -22.21
C GLN A 7 -19.93 29.07 -21.09
N ILE A 8 -19.22 27.98 -20.83
CA ILE A 8 -19.48 27.11 -19.67
C ILE A 8 -19.23 27.96 -18.43
N GLN A 9 -20.30 28.43 -17.80
CA GLN A 9 -20.24 29.12 -16.52
C GLN A 9 -19.87 28.08 -15.45
N ILE A 10 -18.56 27.91 -15.22
CA ILE A 10 -18.08 27.20 -14.03
C ILE A 10 -18.51 28.05 -12.84
N ASN A 11 -19.53 27.57 -12.12
CA ASN A 11 -20.06 28.20 -10.92
C ASN A 11 -18.99 28.23 -9.82
N GLN A 12 -18.19 29.30 -9.84
CA GLN A 12 -17.07 29.62 -8.95
C GLN A 12 -17.58 30.47 -7.78
N SER A 13 -18.43 29.94 -6.90
CA SER A 13 -18.56 30.43 -5.52
C SER A 13 -19.69 29.70 -4.81
N ASN A 14 -19.30 28.89 -3.84
CA ASN A 14 -19.99 28.73 -2.57
C ASN A 14 -19.01 27.94 -1.71
N PHE A 15 -18.32 28.58 -0.77
CA PHE A 15 -17.63 27.88 0.31
C PHE A 15 -18.71 27.17 1.13
N SER A 16 -19.14 26.01 0.64
CA SER A 16 -20.15 25.20 1.30
C SER A 16 -19.51 24.59 2.53
N LEU A 17 -20.11 24.79 3.70
CA LEU A 17 -19.66 24.23 4.97
C LEU A 17 -19.38 22.72 4.88
N ILE A 18 -20.07 22.01 3.97
CA ILE A 18 -19.80 20.61 3.66
C ILE A 18 -18.38 20.36 3.15
N ARG A 19 -17.82 21.26 2.33
CA ARG A 19 -16.46 21.13 1.80
C ARG A 19 -15.43 21.29 2.90
N VAL A 20 -15.62 22.27 3.79
CA VAL A 20 -14.75 22.48 4.95
C VAL A 20 -14.80 21.24 5.86
N PHE A 21 -15.99 20.73 6.15
CA PHE A 21 -16.16 19.51 6.93
C PHE A 21 -15.48 18.30 6.29
N LEU A 22 -15.66 18.09 4.98
CA LEU A 22 -14.99 17.02 4.23
C LEU A 22 -13.46 17.17 4.27
N TYR A 23 -12.93 18.38 4.11
CA TYR A 23 -11.49 18.63 4.24
C TYR A 23 -10.97 18.33 5.63
N VAL A 24 -11.69 18.72 6.69
CA VAL A 24 -11.31 18.40 8.07
C VAL A 24 -11.25 16.88 8.29
N ILE A 25 -12.25 16.14 7.79
CA ILE A 25 -12.25 14.66 7.87
C ILE A 25 -11.08 14.06 7.09
N MET A 26 -10.82 14.53 5.87
CA MET A 26 -9.73 14.01 5.03
C MET A 26 -8.36 14.29 5.65
N ILE A 27 -8.16 15.50 6.21
CA ILE A 27 -6.91 15.88 6.88
C ILE A 27 -6.72 15.06 8.14
N THR A 28 -7.73 14.97 8.99
CA THR A 28 -7.64 14.18 10.24
C THR A 28 -7.41 12.70 9.95
N GLY A 29 -8.14 12.11 9.00
CA GLY A 29 -7.90 10.74 8.53
C GLY A 29 -6.48 10.55 7.99
N GLY A 30 -5.98 11.49 7.18
CA GLY A 30 -4.61 11.49 6.68
C GLY A 30 -3.57 11.53 7.79
N VAL A 31 -3.75 12.40 8.80
CA VAL A 31 -2.85 12.50 9.96
C VAL A 31 -2.82 11.19 10.75
N VAL A 32 -3.97 10.56 10.99
CA VAL A 32 -4.07 9.28 11.69
C VAL A 32 -3.32 8.17 10.94
N LEU A 33 -3.43 8.14 9.61
CA LEU A 33 -2.72 7.15 8.77
C LEU A 33 -1.20 7.40 8.71
N ILE A 34 -0.77 8.66 8.70
CA ILE A 34 0.66 9.04 8.66
C ILE A 34 1.32 8.85 10.03
N PHE A 35 0.58 9.01 11.12
CA PHE A 35 1.09 8.92 12.49
C PHE A 35 1.98 7.70 12.76
N PRO A 36 1.58 6.44 12.48
CA PRO A 36 2.44 5.28 12.73
C PRO A 36 3.73 5.32 11.91
N ILE A 37 3.70 5.83 10.66
CA ILE A 37 4.88 5.96 9.81
C ILE A 37 5.83 7.01 10.40
N ALA A 38 5.29 8.17 10.80
CA ALA A 38 6.09 9.21 11.46
C ALA A 38 6.71 8.70 12.77
N TRP A 39 5.96 7.93 13.56
CA TRP A 39 6.45 7.32 14.78
C TRP A 39 7.57 6.31 14.54
N MET A 40 7.48 5.50 13.48
CA MET A 40 8.55 4.57 13.09
C MET A 40 9.84 5.31 12.76
N VAL A 41 9.77 6.41 11.98
CA VAL A 41 10.95 7.21 11.62
C VAL A 41 11.58 7.87 12.86
N ILE A 42 10.75 8.44 13.74
CA ILE A 42 11.19 9.04 14.99
C ILE A 42 11.89 7.99 15.86
N THR A 43 11.31 6.80 16.00
CA THR A 43 11.86 5.73 16.83
C THR A 43 13.16 5.17 16.25
N ALA A 44 13.27 5.04 14.93
CA ALA A 44 14.50 4.62 14.26
C ALA A 44 15.69 5.57 14.51
N LEU A 45 15.42 6.85 14.80
CA LEU A 45 16.42 7.88 15.10
C LEU A 45 16.77 8.01 16.59
N LYS A 46 16.10 7.31 17.51
CA LYS A 46 16.38 7.39 18.95
C LYS A 46 17.65 6.63 19.31
N GLY A 47 18.43 7.18 20.24
CA GLY A 47 19.48 6.42 20.94
C GLY A 47 18.89 5.36 21.87
N SER A 48 19.66 4.32 22.18
CA SER A 48 19.28 3.21 23.08
C SER A 48 18.82 3.69 24.46
N GLU A 49 19.46 4.73 25.00
CA GLU A 49 19.09 5.38 26.26
C GLU A 49 17.62 5.86 26.25
N SER A 50 17.19 6.43 25.12
CA SER A 50 15.87 7.04 24.93
C SER A 50 14.77 6.04 24.64
N LEU A 51 15.11 4.79 24.30
CA LEU A 51 14.14 3.70 24.13
C LEU A 51 13.64 3.15 25.47
N ALA A 52 14.45 3.24 26.53
CA ALA A 52 14.12 2.78 27.88
C ALA A 52 13.58 3.91 28.79
N ALA A 53 13.58 5.17 28.34
CA ALA A 53 13.13 6.31 29.12
C ALA A 53 11.59 6.31 29.32
N TYR A 54 11.15 6.64 30.53
CA TYR A 54 9.74 6.85 30.87
C TYR A 54 9.53 8.26 31.46
N PRO A 55 8.65 9.11 30.89
CA PRO A 55 7.78 8.86 29.74
C PRO A 55 8.56 8.77 28.40
N PRO A 56 8.03 8.05 27.38
CA PRO A 56 8.69 7.90 26.10
C PRO A 56 8.84 9.24 25.39
N ASN A 57 10.06 9.55 24.97
CA ASN A 57 10.35 10.81 24.28
C ASN A 57 9.59 10.88 22.95
N LEU A 58 8.78 11.93 22.74
CA LEU A 58 8.04 12.14 21.50
C LEU A 58 8.96 12.55 20.33
N PHE A 59 10.13 13.11 20.65
CA PHE A 59 11.15 13.51 19.67
C PHE A 59 12.44 12.71 19.90
N PRO A 60 13.22 12.45 18.84
CA PRO A 60 14.49 11.76 18.97
C PRO A 60 15.52 12.66 19.65
N TRP A 61 15.96 12.28 20.85
CA TRP A 61 17.04 12.97 21.57
C TRP A 61 17.95 11.94 22.27
N PRO A 62 19.26 11.86 21.94
CA PRO A 62 19.90 12.46 20.78
C PRO A 62 19.39 11.85 19.46
N VAL A 63 19.54 12.59 18.35
CA VAL A 63 19.27 12.08 17.00
C VAL A 63 20.46 11.24 16.53
N VAL A 64 20.24 9.94 16.33
CA VAL A 64 21.29 8.97 15.96
C VAL A 64 21.08 8.44 14.54
N TRP A 65 21.58 9.19 13.56
CA TRP A 65 21.54 8.77 12.14
C TRP A 65 22.28 7.47 11.86
N ARG A 66 23.27 7.15 12.69
CA ARG A 66 24.11 5.96 12.56
C ARG A 66 23.29 4.66 12.67
N ASN A 67 22.13 4.69 13.34
CA ASN A 67 21.21 3.56 13.43
C ASN A 67 20.82 2.99 12.06
N PHE A 68 20.69 3.84 11.02
CA PHE A 68 20.40 3.38 9.66
C PHE A 68 21.58 2.61 9.05
N ILE A 69 22.80 3.10 9.24
CA ILE A 69 24.01 2.46 8.70
C ILE A 69 24.30 1.16 9.44
N ASP A 70 24.23 1.20 10.77
CA ASP A 70 24.50 0.05 11.62
C ASP A 70 23.42 -1.02 11.40
N GLY A 71 22.14 -0.63 11.31
CA GLY A 71 21.02 -1.53 11.01
C GLY A 71 21.16 -2.30 9.68
N LEU A 72 21.68 -1.64 8.64
CA LEU A 72 21.95 -2.27 7.34
C LEU A 72 23.12 -3.27 7.38
N LYS A 73 23.96 -3.23 8.42
CA LYS A 73 25.13 -4.11 8.60
C LYS A 73 24.88 -5.28 9.54
N ILE A 74 23.82 -5.26 10.36
CA ILE A 74 23.51 -6.33 11.33
C ILE A 74 23.24 -7.66 10.60
N LEU A 75 22.56 -7.59 9.44
CA LEU A 75 22.26 -8.74 8.59
C LEU A 75 22.78 -8.48 7.17
N PRO A 76 22.91 -9.52 6.32
CA PRO A 76 23.23 -9.35 4.91
C PRO A 76 22.04 -8.72 4.14
N PHE A 77 21.71 -7.47 4.46
CA PHE A 77 20.54 -6.74 3.98
C PHE A 77 20.51 -6.66 2.46
N ALA A 78 21.65 -6.39 1.82
CA ALA A 78 21.76 -6.33 0.37
C ALA A 78 21.38 -7.66 -0.30
N THR A 79 21.73 -8.80 0.32
CA THR A 79 21.36 -10.12 -0.17
C THR A 79 19.86 -10.36 -0.04
N PHE A 80 19.27 -10.06 1.12
CA PHE A 80 17.82 -10.21 1.32
C PHE A 80 17.03 -9.30 0.40
N TYR A 81 17.45 -8.04 0.26
CA TYR A 81 16.82 -7.09 -0.65
C TYR A 81 16.85 -7.57 -2.10
N LYS A 82 18.01 -8.05 -2.58
CA LYS A 82 18.14 -8.62 -3.93
C LYS A 82 17.27 -9.86 -4.13
N ASN A 83 17.24 -10.76 -3.15
CA ASN A 83 16.43 -11.97 -3.21
C ASN A 83 14.93 -11.63 -3.28
N SER A 84 14.46 -10.74 -2.40
CA SER A 84 13.06 -10.29 -2.42
C SER A 84 12.72 -9.60 -3.74
N LEU A 85 13.57 -8.70 -4.22
CA LEU A 85 13.34 -7.98 -5.47
C LEU A 85 13.29 -8.95 -6.67
N PHE A 86 14.19 -9.94 -6.72
CA PHE A 86 14.18 -10.96 -7.76
C PHE A 86 12.90 -11.81 -7.74
N ILE A 87 12.51 -12.31 -6.56
CA ILE A 87 11.30 -13.13 -6.40
C ILE A 87 10.06 -12.31 -6.75
N THR A 88 9.90 -11.12 -6.18
CA THR A 88 8.72 -10.27 -6.42
C THR A 88 8.55 -9.91 -7.89
N ILE A 89 9.63 -9.52 -8.58
CA ILE A 89 9.53 -9.18 -10.01
C ILE A 89 9.21 -10.41 -10.85
N SER A 90 9.86 -11.54 -10.57
CA SER A 90 9.63 -12.78 -11.32
C SER A 90 8.20 -13.29 -11.15
N CYS A 91 7.68 -13.30 -9.90
CA CYS A 91 6.30 -13.65 -9.60
C CYS A 91 5.32 -12.66 -10.25
N MET A 92 5.56 -11.34 -10.12
CA MET A 92 4.67 -10.32 -10.70
C MET A 92 4.53 -10.48 -12.21
N ILE A 93 5.64 -10.72 -12.94
CA ILE A 93 5.59 -10.95 -14.38
C ILE A 93 4.79 -12.23 -14.69
N GLY A 94 5.06 -13.31 -13.96
CA GLY A 94 4.32 -14.57 -14.11
C GLY A 94 2.82 -14.40 -13.85
N ASP A 95 2.45 -13.73 -12.77
CA ASP A 95 1.07 -13.50 -12.35
C ASP A 95 0.32 -12.63 -13.38
N VAL A 96 0.93 -11.54 -13.85
CA VAL A 96 0.30 -10.66 -14.86
C VAL A 96 0.10 -11.41 -16.18
N LEU A 97 1.10 -12.14 -16.66
CA LEU A 97 1.00 -12.88 -17.92
C LEU A 97 -0.07 -13.98 -17.84
N THR A 98 -0.04 -14.77 -16.77
CA THR A 98 -0.98 -15.88 -16.59
C THR A 98 -2.40 -15.37 -16.36
N SER A 99 -2.60 -14.38 -15.49
CA SER A 99 -3.92 -13.79 -15.23
C SER A 99 -4.51 -13.12 -16.47
N ALA A 100 -3.71 -12.42 -17.27
CA ALA A 100 -4.17 -11.80 -18.51
C ALA A 100 -4.62 -12.86 -19.54
N LEU A 101 -3.85 -13.94 -19.72
CA LEU A 101 -4.21 -15.04 -20.63
C LEU A 101 -5.50 -15.73 -20.19
N VAL A 102 -5.62 -16.04 -18.90
CA VAL A 102 -6.81 -16.69 -18.32
C VAL A 102 -8.04 -15.77 -18.45
N ALA A 103 -7.92 -14.50 -18.06
CA ALA A 103 -9.00 -13.53 -18.15
C ALA A 103 -9.46 -13.31 -19.60
N TYR A 104 -8.54 -13.28 -20.56
CA TYR A 104 -8.87 -13.21 -21.98
C TYR A 104 -9.66 -14.46 -22.43
N GLY A 105 -9.23 -15.64 -21.98
CA GLY A 105 -9.93 -16.92 -22.19
C GLY A 105 -11.39 -16.88 -21.74
N PHE A 106 -11.63 -16.46 -20.49
CA PHE A 106 -12.98 -16.36 -19.92
C PHE A 106 -13.86 -15.29 -20.56
N SER A 107 -13.28 -14.15 -20.96
CA SER A 107 -14.03 -13.01 -21.50
C SER A 107 -14.37 -13.15 -22.98
N ARG A 108 -13.46 -13.71 -23.80
CA ARG A 108 -13.64 -13.74 -25.26
C ARG A 108 -14.19 -15.06 -25.78
N PHE A 109 -13.89 -16.19 -25.15
CA PHE A 109 -14.33 -17.50 -25.62
C PHE A 109 -15.55 -18.02 -24.85
N LYS A 110 -16.48 -18.66 -25.59
CA LYS A 110 -17.59 -19.43 -25.02
C LYS A 110 -17.24 -20.91 -25.13
N PHE A 111 -16.84 -21.53 -24.02
CA PHE A 111 -16.50 -22.95 -23.95
C PHE A 111 -17.39 -23.69 -22.96
N TYR A 112 -17.53 -25.01 -23.14
CA TYR A 112 -18.37 -25.83 -22.29
C TYR A 112 -17.83 -25.90 -20.85
N GLY A 113 -18.69 -25.66 -19.85
CA GLY A 113 -18.31 -25.68 -18.43
C GLY A 113 -17.60 -24.42 -17.92
N ARG A 114 -17.60 -23.30 -18.67
CA ARG A 114 -16.96 -22.03 -18.27
C ARG A 114 -17.37 -21.55 -16.87
N GLU A 115 -18.63 -21.66 -16.52
CA GLU A 115 -19.13 -21.21 -15.20
C GLU A 115 -18.56 -22.07 -14.05
N ILE A 116 -18.40 -23.38 -14.27
CA ILE A 116 -17.82 -24.30 -13.28
C ILE A 116 -16.37 -23.90 -13.00
N TRP A 117 -15.58 -23.69 -14.06
CA TRP A 117 -14.18 -23.26 -13.92
C TRP A 117 -14.06 -21.89 -13.24
N PHE A 118 -14.95 -20.96 -13.58
CA PHE A 118 -14.97 -19.64 -12.95
C PHE A 118 -15.28 -19.72 -11.45
N ILE A 119 -16.29 -20.49 -11.06
CA ILE A 119 -16.64 -20.72 -9.65
C ILE A 119 -15.48 -21.41 -8.91
N LEU A 120 -14.79 -22.36 -9.54
CA LEU A 120 -13.65 -23.05 -8.93
C LEU A 120 -12.51 -22.07 -8.64
N VAL A 121 -12.16 -21.21 -9.59
CA VAL A 121 -11.15 -20.15 -9.38
C VAL A 121 -11.55 -19.24 -8.22
N LEU A 122 -12.78 -18.74 -8.20
CA LEU A 122 -13.26 -17.90 -7.09
C LEU A 122 -13.21 -18.65 -5.75
N SER A 123 -13.60 -19.92 -5.73
CA SER A 123 -13.57 -20.75 -4.52
C SER A 123 -12.15 -20.88 -3.96
N THR A 124 -11.14 -21.01 -4.81
CA THR A 124 -9.73 -21.04 -4.37
C THR A 124 -9.23 -19.68 -3.84
N MET A 125 -9.72 -18.56 -4.36
CA MET A 125 -9.35 -17.22 -3.86
C MET A 125 -9.99 -16.89 -2.49
N LEU A 126 -11.08 -17.56 -2.13
CA LEU A 126 -11.76 -17.38 -0.85
C LEU A 126 -11.10 -18.17 0.29
N LEU A 127 -10.17 -19.08 -0.01
CA LEU A 127 -9.46 -19.84 1.02
C LEU A 127 -8.52 -18.91 1.81
N PRO A 128 -8.59 -18.91 3.15
CA PRO A 128 -7.75 -18.05 3.98
C PRO A 128 -6.30 -18.51 3.93
N LEU A 129 -5.36 -17.56 3.79
CA LEU A 129 -3.91 -17.87 3.75
C LEU A 129 -3.40 -18.60 5.00
N GLN A 130 -4.13 -18.52 6.11
CA GLN A 130 -3.80 -19.21 7.35
C GLN A 130 -3.86 -20.74 7.22
N VAL A 131 -4.69 -21.29 6.32
CA VAL A 131 -4.73 -22.74 6.10
C VAL A 131 -3.59 -23.25 5.20
N THR A 132 -2.89 -22.37 4.49
CA THR A 132 -1.76 -22.74 3.62
C THR A 132 -0.39 -22.59 4.28
N ILE A 133 -0.26 -21.73 5.30
CA ILE A 133 1.02 -21.42 5.97
C ILE A 133 1.31 -22.35 7.17
N VAL A 134 0.30 -23.03 7.72
CA VAL A 134 0.47 -23.95 8.87
C VAL A 134 0.47 -25.41 8.41
N PRO A 135 1.60 -26.00 7.99
CA PRO A 135 1.84 -27.37 8.40
C PRO A 135 2.18 -27.34 9.90
N ARG A 136 1.77 -28.35 10.65
CA ARG A 136 2.04 -28.45 12.10
C ARG A 136 3.47 -28.11 12.51
#